data_AF-A0A962UI96-F1
#
_entry.id   AF-A0A962UI96-F1
#
_cell.length_a   1.000
_cell.length_b   1.000
_cell.length_c   1.000
_cell.angle_alpha   90.00
_cell.angle_beta   90.00
_cell.angle_gamma   90.00
#
_symmetry.space_group_name_H-M   'P 1'
#
loop_
_entity.id
_entity.type
_entity.pdbx_description
1 polymer ?
#
loop_
_entity_poly.entity_id
_entity_poly.type
_entity_poly.pdbx_seq_one_letter_code
_entity_poly.pdbx_strand_id
1 'polypeptide(L)'
;IGGMQLYKAETPGPMKDEKLTPRITETAKNLWFIYVSLNVVCALAFWAAGMSPFDAVCHAFTTIALGGFSTHDASIGYYQNPLIELIAGTFALIAAVNFALYFLAWRRGSVRMVFRDAEFRFFLTVVGGIVAIACAYLYFDDKFPFWEALQHGYFQSVMIVTGNGLTTAGYSADWPVFVPLLLLLG
;
A
#
# COMPACT_ATOMS: atom_id res chain seq x y z
N ILE A 1 -37.28 21.49 -10.48
CA ILE A 1 -36.38 20.67 -9.62
C ILE A 1 -36.57 19.20 -10.01
N GLY A 2 -35.96 18.80 -11.14
CA GLY A 2 -36.37 17.63 -11.93
C GLY A 2 -35.36 16.47 -12.02
N GLY A 3 -34.22 16.54 -11.32
CA GLY A 3 -33.17 15.53 -11.41
C GLY A 3 -33.49 14.19 -10.75
N MET A 4 -34.37 14.17 -9.73
CA MET A 4 -34.71 12.93 -9.01
C MET A 4 -35.75 12.05 -9.72
N GLN A 5 -36.42 12.59 -10.75
CA GLN A 5 -37.41 11.86 -11.55
C GLN A 5 -36.72 11.09 -12.69
N LEU A 6 -35.63 11.60 -13.25
CA LEU A 6 -34.82 10.87 -14.25
C LEU A 6 -34.17 9.61 -13.66
N TYR A 7 -33.62 9.69 -12.44
CA TYR A 7 -32.99 8.54 -11.78
C TYR A 7 -33.98 7.40 -11.47
N LYS A 8 -35.27 7.72 -11.34
CA LYS A 8 -36.35 6.72 -11.17
C LYS A 8 -36.85 6.13 -12.49
N ALA A 9 -36.54 6.74 -13.63
CA ALA A 9 -36.97 6.27 -14.95
C ALA A 9 -36.01 5.24 -15.55
N GLU A 10 -34.73 5.26 -15.17
CA GLU A 10 -33.70 4.37 -15.73
C GLU A 10 -33.59 3.00 -15.03
N THR A 11 -34.26 2.81 -13.88
CA THR A 11 -34.20 1.55 -13.12
C THR A 11 -35.58 0.88 -13.09
N PRO A 12 -35.87 -0.11 -13.96
CA PRO A 12 -37.12 -0.86 -13.88
C PRO A 12 -37.02 -1.88 -12.73
N GLY A 13 -37.59 -1.56 -11.57
CA GLY A 13 -37.73 -2.52 -10.47
C GLY A 13 -38.11 -1.90 -9.12
N PRO A 14 -38.77 -2.65 -8.22
CA PRO A 14 -39.28 -2.15 -6.95
C PRO A 14 -38.16 -2.04 -5.90
N MET A 15 -37.34 -0.99 -5.98
CA MET A 15 -36.35 -0.67 -4.94
C MET A 15 -36.55 0.77 -4.48
N LYS A 16 -37.68 1.02 -3.82
CA LYS A 16 -37.95 2.29 -3.13
C LYS A 16 -37.79 2.24 -1.61
N ASP A 17 -37.33 1.11 -1.07
CA ASP A 17 -36.99 0.94 0.35
C ASP A 17 -35.80 -0.02 0.52
N GLU A 18 -34.65 0.27 -0.08
CA GLU A 18 -33.42 -0.36 0.42
C GLU A 18 -32.95 0.41 1.65
N LYS A 19 -33.53 0.05 2.81
CA LYS A 19 -32.73 -0.01 4.04
C LYS A 19 -31.41 -0.64 3.63
N LEU A 20 -30.28 0.06 3.82
CA LEU A 20 -28.92 -0.49 3.64
C LEU A 20 -28.97 -1.95 4.11
N THR A 21 -28.95 -2.87 3.17
CA THR A 21 -29.35 -4.25 3.46
C THR A 21 -28.40 -4.79 4.53
N PRO A 22 -28.86 -5.60 5.50
CA PRO A 22 -28.05 -6.06 6.63
C PRO A 22 -26.69 -6.67 6.22
N ARG A 23 -26.59 -7.17 4.97
CA ARG A 23 -25.37 -7.67 4.35
C ARG A 23 -24.29 -6.60 4.10
N ILE A 24 -24.66 -5.35 3.81
CA ILE A 24 -23.70 -4.24 3.60
C ILE A 24 -23.03 -3.90 4.93
N THR A 25 -23.81 -3.77 6.01
CA THR A 25 -23.29 -3.48 7.35
C THR A 25 -22.35 -4.56 7.86
N GLU A 26 -22.69 -5.84 7.66
CA GLU A 26 -21.81 -6.96 8.04
C GLU A 26 -20.51 -6.97 7.24
N THR A 27 -20.57 -6.69 5.94
CA THR A 27 -19.38 -6.63 5.08
C THR A 27 -18.48 -5.46 5.49
N ALA A 28 -19.05 -4.27 5.71
CA ALA A 28 -18.31 -3.09 6.16
C ALA A 28 -17.65 -3.31 7.52
N LYS A 29 -18.34 -3.96 8.46
CA LYS A 29 -17.78 -4.30 9.78
C LYS A 29 -16.56 -5.21 9.67
N ASN A 30 -16.61 -6.23 8.79
CA ASN A 30 -15.49 -7.15 8.59
C ASN A 30 -14.29 -6.45 7.94
N LEU A 31 -14.52 -5.60 6.93
CA LEU A 31 -13.45 -4.81 6.31
C LEU A 31 -12.80 -3.86 7.31
N TRP A 32 -13.62 -3.22 8.17
CA TRP A 32 -13.13 -2.36 9.24
C TRP A 32 -12.25 -3.12 10.23
N PHE A 33 -12.62 -4.35 10.63
CA PHE A 33 -11.78 -5.17 11.49
C PHE A 33 -10.43 -5.50 10.86
N ILE A 34 -10.40 -5.85 9.57
CA ILE A 34 -9.16 -6.11 8.84
C ILE A 34 -8.28 -4.84 8.84
N TYR A 35 -8.86 -3.70 8.46
CA TYR A 35 -8.16 -2.42 8.43
C TYR A 35 -7.55 -2.04 9.79
N VAL A 36 -8.34 -2.13 10.87
CA VAL A 36 -7.86 -1.81 12.22
C VAL A 36 -6.78 -2.79 12.67
N SER A 37 -6.96 -4.09 12.42
CA SER A 37 -5.95 -5.09 12.79
C SER A 37 -4.61 -4.85 12.07
N LEU A 38 -4.63 -4.56 10.76
CA LEU A 38 -3.44 -4.24 9.99
C LEU A 38 -2.76 -2.97 10.52
N ASN A 39 -3.53 -1.93 10.84
CA ASN A 39 -3.00 -0.70 11.43
C ASN A 39 -2.33 -0.94 12.79
N VAL A 40 -2.94 -1.72 13.67
CA VAL A 40 -2.35 -2.04 14.98
C VAL A 40 -1.05 -2.81 14.82
N VAL A 41 -1.02 -3.83 13.96
CA VAL A 41 0.20 -4.62 13.72
C VAL A 41 1.29 -3.75 13.09
N CYS A 42 0.94 -2.87 12.14
CA CYS A 42 1.86 -1.93 11.51
C CYS A 42 2.43 -0.92 12.52
N ALA A 43 1.59 -0.33 13.37
CA ALA A 43 2.02 0.59 14.41
C ALA A 43 2.96 -0.07 15.43
N LEU A 44 2.66 -1.31 15.84
CA LEU A 44 3.54 -2.07 16.73
C LEU A 44 4.88 -2.38 16.06
N ALA A 45 4.89 -2.71 14.77
CA ALA A 45 6.13 -2.93 14.02
C ALA A 45 6.98 -1.66 13.94
N PHE A 46 6.39 -0.51 13.64
CA PHE A 46 7.11 0.78 13.63
C PHE A 46 7.62 1.17 15.02
N TRP A 47 6.83 0.96 16.06
CA TRP A 47 7.26 1.22 17.44
C TRP A 47 8.42 0.31 17.84
N ALA A 48 8.36 -0.98 17.52
CA ALA A 48 9.45 -1.93 17.76
C ALA A 48 10.73 -1.60 16.97
N ALA A 49 10.60 -0.95 15.81
CA ALA A 49 11.71 -0.45 15.02
C ALA A 49 12.33 0.86 15.55
N GLY A 50 11.76 1.45 16.60
CA GLY A 50 12.32 2.60 17.31
C GLY A 50 11.60 3.93 17.11
N MET A 51 10.45 3.97 16.42
CA MET A 51 9.64 5.20 16.33
C MET A 51 9.03 5.58 17.68
N SER A 52 8.78 6.88 17.88
CA SER A 52 7.95 7.31 19.01
C SER A 52 6.54 6.72 18.87
N PRO A 53 5.80 6.44 19.97
CA PRO A 53 4.46 5.87 19.88
C PRO A 53 3.49 6.71 19.02
N PHE A 54 3.63 8.03 19.08
CA PHE A 54 2.81 8.94 18.27
C PHE A 54 3.15 8.80 16.79
N ASP A 55 4.44 8.85 16.43
CA ASP A 55 4.86 8.72 15.05
C ASP A 55 4.53 7.34 14.47
N ALA A 56 4.68 6.28 15.26
CA ALA A 56 4.37 4.92 14.85
C ALA A 56 2.90 4.74 14.46
N VAL A 57 1.98 5.34 15.23
CA VAL A 57 0.54 5.32 14.92
C VAL A 57 0.23 6.16 13.69
N CYS A 58 0.78 7.37 13.59
CA CYS A 58 0.57 8.23 12.43
C CYS A 58 1.10 7.59 11.13
N HIS A 59 2.30 7.00 11.16
CA HIS A 59 2.89 6.29 10.02
C HIS A 59 2.17 4.98 9.71
N ALA A 60 1.58 4.29 10.68
CA ALA A 60 0.72 3.15 10.40
C ALA A 60 -0.54 3.57 9.62
N PHE A 61 -1.23 4.62 10.08
CA PHE A 61 -2.44 5.11 9.41
C PHE A 61 -2.16 5.54 7.98
N THR A 62 -1.08 6.27 7.74
CA THR A 62 -0.76 6.70 6.38
C THR A 62 -0.31 5.54 5.50
N THR A 63 0.44 4.57 6.03
CA THR A 63 0.93 3.42 5.24
C THR A 63 -0.20 2.50 4.81
N ILE A 64 -1.12 2.16 5.74
CA ILE A 64 -2.25 1.26 5.42
C ILE A 64 -3.31 1.96 4.56
N ALA A 65 -3.47 3.28 4.70
CA ALA A 65 -4.35 4.05 3.84
C ALA A 65 -3.73 4.42 2.47
N LEU A 66 -2.44 4.12 2.26
CA LEU A 66 -1.65 4.53 1.08
C LEU A 66 -1.69 6.05 0.86
N GLY A 67 -1.47 6.82 1.93
CA GLY A 67 -1.67 8.28 1.94
C GLY A 67 -0.42 9.15 1.86
N GLY A 68 0.76 8.63 2.19
CA GLY A 68 2.04 9.36 2.03
C GLY A 68 2.31 10.52 2.98
N PHE A 69 1.45 10.75 3.97
CA PHE A 69 1.62 11.79 4.97
C PHE A 69 2.68 11.38 6.00
N SER A 70 3.38 12.35 6.56
CA SER A 70 4.37 12.13 7.61
C SER A 70 4.27 13.21 8.67
N THR A 71 4.65 12.85 9.89
CA THR A 71 4.81 13.80 11.01
C THR A 71 6.09 14.63 10.92
N HIS A 72 7.01 14.22 10.05
CA HIS A 72 8.29 14.87 9.79
C HIS A 72 8.40 15.33 8.34
N ASP A 73 8.99 16.50 8.12
CA ASP A 73 9.18 17.10 6.79
C ASP A 73 9.98 16.20 5.83
N ALA A 74 10.95 15.45 6.35
CA ALA A 74 11.77 14.51 5.60
C ALA A 74 11.09 13.13 5.36
N SER A 75 9.80 13.00 5.66
CA SER A 75 9.05 11.75 5.59
C SER A 75 9.72 10.61 6.39
N ILE A 76 9.67 9.36 5.92
CA ILE A 76 10.38 8.22 6.54
C ILE A 76 11.90 8.44 6.54
N GLY A 77 12.42 9.26 5.62
CA GLY A 77 13.84 9.65 5.57
C GLY A 77 14.37 10.30 6.85
N TYR A 78 13.50 10.82 7.74
CA TYR A 78 13.90 11.32 9.06
C TYR A 78 14.61 10.25 9.91
N TYR A 79 14.15 9.00 9.83
CA TYR A 79 14.64 7.94 10.72
C TYR A 79 15.95 7.30 10.27
N GLN A 80 16.31 7.45 8.98
CA GLN A 80 17.51 6.86 8.36
C GLN A 80 17.72 5.38 8.76
N ASN A 81 16.62 4.63 8.90
CA ASN A 81 16.62 3.27 9.39
C ASN A 81 16.03 2.33 8.33
N PRO A 82 16.84 1.48 7.70
CA PRO A 82 16.37 0.60 6.65
C PRO A 82 15.29 -0.41 7.10
N LEU A 83 15.23 -0.72 8.40
CA LEU A 83 14.17 -1.57 8.94
C LEU A 83 12.81 -0.90 8.84
N ILE A 84 12.74 0.42 9.08
CA ILE A 84 11.50 1.19 8.99
C ILE A 84 11.03 1.27 7.54
N GLU A 85 11.96 1.48 6.60
CA GLU A 85 11.67 1.44 5.16
C GLU A 85 11.11 0.08 4.74
N LEU A 86 11.73 -1.02 5.19
CA LEU A 86 11.27 -2.37 4.89
C LEU A 86 9.87 -2.64 5.47
N ILE A 87 9.61 -2.21 6.70
CA ILE A 87 8.29 -2.32 7.34
C ILE A 87 7.25 -1.55 6.52
N ALA A 88 7.51 -0.28 6.21
CA ALA A 88 6.61 0.55 5.43
C ALA A 88 6.32 -0.05 4.05
N GLY A 89 7.36 -0.50 3.32
CA GLY A 89 7.22 -1.18 2.03
C GLY A 89 6.37 -2.44 2.12
N THR A 90 6.65 -3.28 3.10
CA THR A 90 5.92 -4.55 3.27
C THR A 90 4.45 -4.30 3.59
N PHE A 91 4.14 -3.38 4.50
CA PHE A 91 2.76 -3.05 4.85
C PHE A 91 2.03 -2.31 3.73
N ALA A 92 2.71 -1.49 2.93
CA ALA A 92 2.14 -0.86 1.75
C ALA A 92 1.75 -1.91 0.69
N LEU A 93 2.58 -2.92 0.45
CA LEU A 93 2.22 -4.04 -0.44
C LEU A 93 1.02 -4.82 0.07
N ILE A 94 0.97 -5.08 1.37
CA ILE A 94 -0.18 -5.74 2.00
C ILE A 94 -1.44 -4.87 1.83
N ALA A 95 -1.34 -3.56 2.03
CA ALA A 95 -2.46 -2.63 1.90
C ALA A 95 -2.93 -2.43 0.44
N ALA A 96 -2.03 -2.54 -0.54
CA ALA A 96 -2.37 -2.41 -1.96
C ALA A 96 -3.20 -3.59 -2.49
N VAL A 97 -3.17 -4.74 -1.82
CA VAL A 97 -3.95 -5.92 -2.21
C VAL A 97 -5.41 -5.74 -1.83
N ASN A 98 -6.32 -6.19 -2.70
CA ASN A 98 -7.76 -6.15 -2.47
C ASN A 98 -8.18 -6.76 -1.13
N PHE A 99 -8.79 -5.95 -0.26
CA PHE A 99 -9.19 -6.36 1.09
C PHE A 99 -10.22 -7.50 1.13
N ALA A 100 -10.97 -7.71 0.04
CA ALA A 100 -11.87 -8.84 -0.08
C ALA A 100 -11.14 -10.19 -0.06
N LEU A 101 -9.89 -10.24 -0.56
CA LEU A 101 -9.07 -11.45 -0.53
C LEU A 101 -8.64 -11.80 0.90
N TYR A 102 -8.30 -10.80 1.73
CA TYR A 102 -8.02 -11.01 3.16
C TYR A 102 -9.25 -11.54 3.89
N PHE A 103 -10.42 -10.97 3.61
CA PHE A 103 -11.68 -11.45 4.18
C PHE A 103 -11.97 -12.90 3.77
N LEU A 104 -11.76 -13.25 2.51
CA LEU A 104 -11.97 -14.61 2.01
C LEU A 104 -10.99 -15.61 2.65
N ALA A 105 -9.72 -15.22 2.78
CA ALA A 105 -8.68 -16.03 3.41
C ALA A 105 -9.01 -16.29 4.88
N TRP A 106 -9.45 -15.26 5.62
CA TRP A 106 -9.87 -15.37 7.01
C TRP A 106 -11.08 -16.29 7.17
N ARG A 107 -12.13 -16.09 6.37
CA ARG A 107 -13.39 -16.86 6.48
C ARG A 107 -13.21 -18.34 6.12
N ARG A 108 -12.33 -18.66 5.18
CA ARG A 108 -12.08 -20.03 4.73
C ARG A 108 -10.87 -20.70 5.39
N GLY A 109 -10.10 -19.97 6.19
CA GLY A 109 -8.90 -20.46 6.87
C GLY A 109 -7.78 -20.92 5.92
N SER A 110 -7.72 -20.39 4.69
CA SER A 110 -6.76 -20.86 3.68
C SER A 110 -6.14 -19.70 2.90
N VAL A 111 -4.89 -19.40 3.22
CA VAL A 111 -4.07 -18.38 2.53
C VAL A 111 -3.73 -18.80 1.09
N ARG A 112 -3.74 -20.11 0.81
CA ARG A 112 -3.45 -20.67 -0.53
C ARG A 112 -4.42 -20.15 -1.59
N MET A 113 -5.63 -19.75 -1.22
CA MET A 113 -6.60 -19.18 -2.16
C MET A 113 -6.15 -17.81 -2.67
N VAL A 114 -5.52 -16.98 -1.82
CA VAL A 114 -5.00 -15.66 -2.20
C VAL A 114 -3.95 -15.82 -3.30
N PHE A 115 -3.04 -16.79 -3.16
CA PHE A 115 -2.01 -17.08 -4.17
C PHE A 115 -2.54 -17.71 -5.46
N ARG A 116 -3.78 -18.19 -5.50
CA ARG A 116 -4.42 -18.71 -6.72
C ARG A 116 -5.19 -17.62 -7.47
N ASP A 117 -5.46 -16.51 -6.81
CA ASP A 117 -6.15 -15.39 -7.42
C ASP A 117 -5.29 -14.76 -8.54
N ALA A 118 -5.92 -14.51 -9.69
CA ALA A 118 -5.21 -14.02 -10.86
C ALA A 118 -4.77 -12.56 -10.69
N GLU A 119 -5.58 -11.75 -10.02
CA GLU A 119 -5.30 -10.33 -9.76
C GLU A 119 -4.12 -10.21 -8.78
N PHE A 120 -4.13 -10.97 -7.68
CA PHE A 120 -3.03 -10.98 -6.72
C PHE A 120 -1.70 -11.42 -7.36
N ARG A 121 -1.72 -12.47 -8.19
CA ARG A 121 -0.52 -12.94 -8.90
C ARG A 121 -0.03 -11.92 -9.93
N PHE A 122 -0.95 -11.30 -10.67
CA PHE A 122 -0.61 -10.27 -11.65
C PHE A 122 0.02 -9.07 -10.94
N PHE A 123 -0.61 -8.57 -9.87
CA PHE A 123 -0.09 -7.50 -9.02
C PHE A 123 1.34 -7.81 -8.53
N LEU A 124 1.56 -8.96 -7.90
CA LEU A 124 2.90 -9.34 -7.42
C LEU A 124 3.94 -9.45 -8.55
N THR A 125 3.53 -9.94 -9.73
CA THR A 125 4.45 -10.09 -10.87
C THR A 125 4.85 -8.74 -11.43
N VAL A 126 3.91 -7.80 -11.56
CA VAL A 126 4.17 -6.45 -12.06
C VAL A 126 5.03 -5.67 -11.07
N VAL A 127 4.61 -5.62 -9.80
CA VAL A 127 5.37 -4.90 -8.75
C VAL A 127 6.76 -5.50 -8.58
N GLY A 128 6.86 -6.83 -8.52
CA GLY A 128 8.14 -7.53 -8.42
C GLY A 128 9.05 -7.28 -9.63
N GLY A 129 8.48 -7.19 -10.83
CA GLY A 129 9.20 -6.83 -12.05
C GLY A 129 9.75 -5.40 -11.99
N ILE A 130 8.93 -4.42 -11.60
CA ILE A 130 9.35 -3.01 -11.47
C ILE A 130 10.46 -2.86 -10.43
N VAL A 131 10.27 -3.46 -9.25
CA VAL A 131 11.28 -3.48 -8.17
C VAL A 131 12.59 -4.10 -8.66
N ALA A 132 12.52 -5.25 -9.33
CA ALA A 132 13.72 -5.94 -9.83
C ALA A 132 14.48 -5.10 -10.86
N ILE A 133 13.78 -4.45 -11.78
CA ILE A 133 14.38 -3.56 -12.78
C ILE A 133 15.02 -2.34 -12.11
N ALA A 134 14.33 -1.71 -11.17
CA ALA A 134 14.84 -0.56 -10.42
C ALA A 134 16.11 -0.92 -9.63
N CYS A 135 16.09 -2.01 -8.86
CA CYS A 135 17.25 -2.48 -8.10
C CYS A 135 18.43 -2.86 -9.01
N ALA A 136 18.18 -3.57 -10.11
CA ALA A 136 19.22 -3.98 -11.05
C ALA A 136 19.89 -2.74 -11.67
N TYR A 137 19.11 -1.76 -12.11
CA TYR A 137 19.64 -0.57 -12.74
C TYR A 137 20.42 0.32 -11.75
N LEU A 138 19.95 0.45 -10.51
CA LEU A 138 20.69 1.15 -9.44
C LEU A 138 22.02 0.46 -9.11
N TYR A 139 22.08 -0.87 -9.18
CA TYR A 139 23.30 -1.63 -8.96
C TYR A 139 24.30 -1.50 -10.12
N PHE A 140 23.83 -1.56 -11.37
CA PHE A 140 24.69 -1.47 -12.56
C PHE A 140 25.22 -0.05 -12.84
N ASP A 141 24.62 0.98 -12.25
CA ASP A 141 25.08 2.37 -12.38
C ASP A 141 26.28 2.70 -11.45
N ASP A 142 26.79 1.71 -10.69
CA ASP A 142 27.96 1.78 -9.78
C ASP A 142 27.90 2.87 -8.68
N LYS A 143 26.72 3.45 -8.44
CA LYS A 143 26.52 4.54 -7.46
C LYS A 143 26.20 4.06 -6.06
N PHE A 144 25.63 2.87 -5.94
CA PHE A 144 25.23 2.29 -4.66
C PHE A 144 25.80 0.88 -4.50
N PRO A 145 26.29 0.50 -3.31
CA PRO A 145 26.61 -0.89 -3.01
C PRO A 145 25.34 -1.75 -3.10
N PHE A 146 25.52 -3.05 -3.34
CA PHE A 146 24.41 -4.00 -3.59
C PHE A 146 23.26 -3.89 -2.59
N TRP A 147 23.56 -3.77 -1.30
CA TRP A 147 22.53 -3.73 -0.26
C TRP A 147 21.73 -2.42 -0.26
N GLU A 148 22.39 -1.28 -0.47
CA GLU A 148 21.74 0.02 -0.55
C GLU A 148 20.91 0.14 -1.83
N ALA A 149 21.43 -0.36 -2.96
CA ALA A 149 20.69 -0.40 -4.22
C ALA A 149 19.39 -1.22 -4.09
N LEU A 150 19.45 -2.36 -3.37
CA LEU A 150 18.28 -3.20 -3.12
C LEU A 150 17.29 -2.53 -2.18
N GLN A 151 17.76 -1.88 -1.11
CA GLN A 151 16.91 -1.20 -0.14
C GLN A 151 16.18 0.00 -0.77
N HIS A 152 16.92 0.91 -1.39
CA HIS A 152 16.35 2.09 -2.02
C HIS A 152 15.49 1.75 -3.23
N GLY A 153 15.93 0.80 -4.06
CA GLY A 153 15.17 0.32 -5.21
C GLY A 153 13.86 -0.33 -4.77
N TYR A 154 13.86 -1.16 -3.72
CA TYR A 154 12.65 -1.74 -3.16
C TYR A 154 11.71 -0.68 -2.60
N PHE A 155 12.20 0.16 -1.67
CA PHE A 155 11.34 1.10 -0.95
C PHE A 155 10.70 2.11 -1.92
N GLN A 156 11.49 2.77 -2.75
CA GLN A 156 10.99 3.82 -3.65
C GLN A 156 10.04 3.24 -4.70
N SER A 157 10.37 2.07 -5.26
CA SER A 157 9.48 1.42 -6.23
C SER A 157 8.15 1.05 -5.61
N VAL A 158 8.18 0.42 -4.43
CA VAL A 158 6.95 0.03 -3.73
C VAL A 158 6.10 1.25 -3.39
N MET A 159 6.69 2.30 -2.80
CA MET A 159 5.93 3.48 -2.39
C MET A 159 5.20 4.16 -3.54
N ILE A 160 5.80 4.19 -4.73
CA ILE A 160 5.21 4.84 -5.90
C ILE A 160 4.18 3.94 -6.57
N VAL A 161 4.54 2.68 -6.82
CA VAL A 161 3.64 1.73 -7.51
C VAL A 161 2.38 1.47 -6.67
N THR A 162 2.50 1.44 -5.34
CA THR A 162 1.32 1.31 -4.47
C THR A 162 0.58 2.64 -4.24
N GLY A 163 1.06 3.75 -4.79
CA GLY A 163 0.48 5.08 -4.60
C GLY A 163 0.57 5.61 -3.17
N ASN A 164 1.45 5.06 -2.34
CA ASN A 164 1.62 5.49 -0.95
C ASN A 164 2.34 6.84 -0.91
N GLY A 165 3.46 7.00 -1.62
CA GLY A 165 4.14 8.29 -1.74
C GLY A 165 4.96 8.73 -0.52
N LEU A 166 5.24 7.85 0.44
CA LEU A 166 6.29 8.08 1.44
C LEU A 166 7.65 8.12 0.76
N THR A 167 8.53 9.00 1.25
CA THR A 167 9.84 9.21 0.63
C THR A 167 10.96 9.04 1.66
N THR A 168 12.09 8.52 1.21
CA THR A 168 13.38 8.67 1.89
C THR A 168 14.14 9.80 1.19
N ALA A 169 15.16 10.36 1.83
CA ALA A 169 15.80 11.64 1.48
C ALA A 169 16.13 11.79 -0.02
N GLY A 170 15.13 12.23 -0.79
CA GLY A 170 15.17 12.50 -2.23
C GLY A 170 15.54 11.32 -3.13
N TYR A 171 15.10 11.40 -4.39
CA TYR A 171 15.96 10.93 -5.47
C TYR A 171 17.23 11.78 -5.40
N SER A 172 18.36 11.17 -5.07
CA SER A 172 19.64 11.88 -5.15
C SER A 172 19.77 12.40 -6.59
N ALA A 173 20.38 13.57 -6.80
CA ALA A 173 20.66 14.07 -8.16
C ALA A 173 21.48 13.05 -8.99
N ASP A 174 22.12 12.12 -8.29
CA ASP A 174 22.87 11.00 -8.82
C ASP A 174 22.00 9.82 -9.28
N TRP A 175 20.69 9.78 -9.03
CA TRP A 175 19.86 8.69 -9.56
C TRP A 175 19.77 8.78 -11.08
N PRO A 176 20.01 7.68 -11.79
CA PRO A 176 19.92 7.72 -13.23
C PRO A 176 18.45 7.89 -13.64
N VAL A 177 18.22 8.85 -14.55
CA VAL A 177 16.90 9.42 -14.91
C VAL A 177 15.86 8.35 -15.32
N PHE A 178 16.33 7.21 -15.83
CA PHE A 178 15.48 6.09 -16.18
C PHE A 178 14.64 5.56 -14.99
N VAL A 179 15.19 5.51 -13.77
CA VAL A 179 14.48 4.93 -12.61
C VAL A 179 13.28 5.78 -12.20
N PRO A 180 13.40 7.10 -11.97
CA PRO A 180 12.22 7.93 -11.71
C PRO A 180 11.17 7.89 -12.84
N LEU A 181 11.59 7.84 -14.11
CA LEU A 181 10.67 7.73 -15.24
C LEU A 181 9.93 6.38 -15.27
N LEU A 182 10.62 5.28 -14.97
CA LEU A 182 10.01 3.97 -14.83
C LEU A 182 8.95 3.98 -13.73
N LEU A 183 9.27 4.58 -12.58
CA LEU A 183 8.35 4.65 -11.44
C LEU A 183 7.15 5.56 -11.71
N LEU A 184 7.31 6.62 -12.49
CA LEU A 184 6.18 7.47 -12.93
C LEU A 184 5.22 6.76 -13.89
N LEU A 185 5.69 5.78 -14.65
CA LEU A 185 4.90 5.05 -15.66
C LEU A 185 4.24 3.78 -15.13
N GLY A 186 4.73 3.23 -14.02
CA GLY A 186 4.28 1.97 -13.43
C GLY A 186 3.15 2.14 -12.42
#